data_AF-A0A7X0QPP5-F1
#
_entry.id   AF-A0A7X0QPP5-F1
#
_cell.length_a   1.000
_cell.length_b   1.000
_cell.length_c   1.000
_cell.angle_alpha   90.00
_cell.angle_beta   90.00
_cell.angle_gamma   90.00
#
_symmetry.space_group_name_H-M   'P 1'
#
loop_
_entity.id
_entity.type
_entity.pdbx_description
1 polymer ?
#
loop_
_entity_poly.entity_id
_entity_poly.type
_entity_poly.pdbx_seq_one_letter_code
_entity_poly.pdbx_strand_id
1 'polypeptide(L)'
;MIAKERAIHEQGLVSVLRQLHDELDEAVLYAYGWGDLLPLLRVVHGTAAPDEGVSREDAKRSFDEVIPERLVAFNAERAAEEARGLIRWLRPDFQNPDAVREREPGHVSFDSDRDAGEASETDPELAAAPATKPQPWPKDAVDQVRAVAEVIAASPVPLSIDALAARFTARGPWKKRLPRLLEMLVALGRAQEQDGGYV
;
A
#
# COMPACT_ATOMS: atom_id res chain seq x y z
N MET A 1 -43.43 -6.34 15.92
CA MET A 1 -42.76 -7.41 15.16
C MET A 1 -42.60 -8.61 16.05
N ILE A 2 -43.20 -9.72 15.66
CA ILE A 2 -43.14 -10.99 16.38
C ILE A 2 -41.74 -11.59 16.13
N ALA A 3 -41.12 -12.25 17.11
CA ALA A 3 -39.76 -12.80 16.99
C ALA A 3 -39.55 -13.68 15.74
N LYS A 4 -40.61 -14.38 15.31
CA LYS A 4 -40.63 -15.18 14.08
C LYS A 4 -40.49 -14.34 12.80
N GLU A 5 -41.11 -13.16 12.73
CA GLU A 5 -41.01 -12.26 11.58
C GLU A 5 -39.59 -11.71 11.43
N ARG A 6 -38.95 -11.35 12.55
CA ARG A 6 -37.55 -10.91 12.57
C ARG A 6 -36.61 -12.02 12.08
N ALA A 7 -36.79 -13.25 12.56
CA ALA A 7 -35.96 -14.37 12.13
C ALA A 7 -36.09 -14.66 10.62
N ILE A 8 -37.31 -14.62 10.07
CA ILE A 8 -37.56 -14.78 8.63
C ILE A 8 -36.89 -13.64 7.84
N HIS A 9 -37.00 -12.40 8.33
CA HIS A 9 -36.37 -11.26 7.69
C HIS A 9 -34.84 -11.37 7.67
N GLU A 10 -34.22 -11.76 8.79
CA GLU A 10 -32.78 -12.00 8.89
C GLU A 10 -32.32 -13.11 7.94
N GLN A 11 -33.04 -14.24 7.89
CA GLN A 11 -32.76 -15.32 6.94
C GLN A 11 -32.90 -14.87 5.48
N GLY A 12 -33.91 -14.04 5.18
CA GLY A 12 -34.08 -13.43 3.86
C GLY A 12 -32.92 -12.52 3.48
N LEU A 13 -32.45 -11.67 4.40
CA LEU A 13 -31.29 -10.80 4.18
C LEU A 13 -30.01 -11.59 3.89
N VAL A 14 -29.77 -12.68 4.64
CA VAL A 14 -28.62 -13.55 4.40
C VAL A 14 -28.70 -14.23 3.03
N SER A 15 -29.90 -14.65 2.60
CA SER A 15 -30.10 -15.21 1.26
C SER A 15 -29.80 -14.21 0.15
N VAL A 16 -30.24 -12.95 0.29
CA VAL A 16 -29.97 -11.89 -0.69
C VAL A 16 -28.48 -11.57 -0.74
N LEU A 17 -27.82 -11.49 0.42
CA LEU A 17 -26.38 -11.25 0.48
C LEU A 17 -25.60 -12.36 -0.26
N ARG A 18 -25.97 -13.64 -0.04
CA ARG A 18 -25.36 -14.76 -0.77
C ARG A 18 -25.56 -14.61 -2.28
N GLN A 19 -26.76 -14.31 -2.73
CA GLN A 19 -27.04 -14.12 -4.15
C GLN A 19 -26.18 -13.01 -4.76
N LEU A 20 -26.04 -11.87 -4.07
CA LEU A 20 -25.20 -10.77 -4.54
C LEU A 20 -23.71 -11.15 -4.61
N HIS A 21 -23.22 -11.96 -3.68
CA HIS A 21 -21.87 -12.52 -3.75
C HIS A 21 -21.72 -13.44 -4.96
N ASP A 22 -22.67 -14.36 -5.20
CA ASP A 22 -22.66 -15.23 -6.37
C ASP A 22 -22.63 -14.41 -7.67
N GLU A 23 -23.47 -13.39 -7.79
CA GLU A 23 -23.52 -12.48 -8.95
C GLU A 23 -22.22 -11.68 -9.14
N LEU A 24 -21.62 -11.21 -8.04
CA LEU A 24 -20.35 -10.49 -8.08
C LEU A 24 -19.21 -11.38 -8.58
N ASP A 25 -19.13 -12.61 -8.07
CA ASP A 25 -18.06 -13.55 -8.44
C ASP A 25 -18.18 -13.96 -9.91
N GLU A 26 -19.41 -14.19 -10.42
CA GLU A 26 -19.63 -14.41 -11.85
C GLU A 26 -19.19 -13.18 -12.68
N ALA A 27 -19.54 -11.96 -12.26
CA ALA A 27 -19.17 -10.73 -12.95
C ALA A 27 -17.66 -10.50 -12.97
N VAL A 28 -16.96 -10.82 -11.87
CA VAL A 28 -15.49 -10.75 -11.79
C VAL A 28 -14.86 -11.70 -12.80
N LEU A 29 -15.30 -12.96 -12.86
CA LEU A 29 -14.78 -13.91 -13.85
C LEU A 29 -14.99 -13.39 -15.27
N TYR A 30 -16.16 -12.83 -15.59
CA TYR A 30 -16.39 -12.22 -16.91
C TYR A 30 -15.49 -11.02 -17.19
N ALA A 31 -15.24 -10.15 -16.20
CA ALA A 31 -14.37 -9.00 -16.36
C ALA A 31 -12.92 -9.38 -16.71
N TYR A 32 -12.44 -10.50 -16.18
CA TYR A 32 -11.13 -11.09 -16.53
C TYR A 32 -11.16 -11.98 -17.78
N GLY A 33 -12.34 -12.20 -18.39
CA GLY A 33 -12.49 -13.10 -19.53
C GLY A 33 -12.44 -14.60 -19.17
N TRP A 34 -12.63 -14.94 -17.90
CA TRP A 34 -12.56 -16.30 -17.35
C TRP A 34 -13.94 -16.94 -17.15
N GLY A 35 -14.89 -16.62 -18.04
CA GLY A 35 -16.25 -17.18 -17.98
C GLY A 35 -16.31 -18.70 -18.13
N ASP A 36 -15.24 -19.33 -18.63
CA ASP A 36 -15.08 -20.77 -18.69
C ASP A 36 -15.01 -21.44 -17.31
N LEU A 37 -14.68 -20.69 -16.24
CA LEU A 37 -14.67 -21.19 -14.86
C LEU A 37 -16.03 -21.16 -14.16
N LEU A 38 -17.07 -20.60 -14.78
CA LEU A 38 -18.41 -20.49 -14.17
C LEU A 38 -19.03 -21.85 -13.76
N PRO A 39 -18.94 -22.93 -14.56
CA PRO A 39 -19.45 -24.22 -14.15
C PRO A 39 -18.79 -24.69 -12.84
N LEU A 40 -17.48 -24.50 -12.73
CA LEU A 40 -16.71 -24.85 -11.55
C LEU A 40 -17.11 -23.98 -10.35
N LEU A 41 -17.21 -22.66 -10.54
CA LEU A 41 -17.64 -21.71 -9.50
C LEU A 41 -19.02 -22.07 -8.93
N ARG A 42 -19.98 -22.44 -9.78
CA ARG A 42 -21.33 -22.82 -9.36
C ARG A 42 -21.35 -24.08 -8.50
N VAL A 43 -20.49 -25.05 -8.79
CA VAL A 43 -20.29 -26.22 -7.93
C VAL A 43 -19.68 -25.78 -6.59
N VAL A 44 -18.66 -24.91 -6.61
CA VAL A 44 -18.04 -24.34 -5.40
C VAL A 44 -19.06 -23.59 -4.55
N HIS A 45 -19.99 -22.86 -5.15
CA HIS A 45 -21.04 -22.11 -4.46
C HIS A 45 -22.21 -23.01 -4.02
N GLY A 46 -22.25 -24.27 -4.49
CA GLY A 46 -23.35 -25.20 -4.24
C GLY A 46 -24.64 -24.78 -4.92
N THR A 47 -24.56 -24.04 -6.02
CA THR A 47 -25.68 -23.68 -6.91
C THR A 47 -25.81 -24.67 -8.08
N ALA A 48 -24.78 -25.48 -8.34
CA ALA A 48 -24.80 -26.61 -9.27
C ALA A 48 -24.32 -27.91 -8.61
N ALA A 49 -24.74 -29.05 -9.15
CA ALA A 49 -24.22 -30.36 -8.76
C ALA A 49 -22.85 -30.62 -9.41
N PRO A 50 -21.90 -31.25 -8.70
CA PRO A 50 -20.64 -31.65 -9.30
C PRO A 50 -20.84 -32.79 -10.31
N ASP A 51 -19.86 -32.96 -11.21
CA ASP A 51 -19.80 -34.09 -12.14
C ASP A 51 -19.62 -35.43 -11.40
N GLU A 52 -19.96 -36.54 -12.08
CA GLU A 52 -19.85 -37.88 -11.50
C GLU A 52 -18.43 -38.18 -11.00
N GLY A 53 -18.32 -38.48 -9.71
CA GLY A 53 -17.04 -38.82 -9.06
C GLY A 53 -16.21 -37.62 -8.60
N VAL A 54 -16.66 -36.38 -8.84
CA VAL A 54 -16.01 -35.16 -8.35
C VAL A 54 -16.76 -34.66 -7.12
N SER A 55 -16.05 -34.37 -6.03
CA SER A 55 -16.67 -33.72 -4.87
C SER A 55 -16.67 -32.20 -5.01
N ARG A 56 -17.52 -31.51 -4.25
CA ARG A 56 -17.47 -30.04 -4.15
C ARG A 56 -16.12 -29.53 -3.62
N GLU A 57 -15.46 -30.33 -2.79
CA GLU A 57 -14.13 -30.00 -2.25
C GLU A 57 -13.06 -30.10 -3.33
N ASP A 58 -13.14 -31.10 -4.22
CA ASP A 58 -12.27 -31.20 -5.40
C ASP A 58 -12.47 -30.00 -6.32
N ALA A 59 -13.73 -29.64 -6.60
CA ALA A 59 -14.06 -28.47 -7.40
C ALA A 59 -13.49 -27.17 -6.79
N LYS A 60 -13.59 -27.03 -5.46
CA LYS A 60 -13.01 -25.89 -4.73
C LYS A 60 -11.49 -25.89 -4.85
N ARG A 61 -10.84 -27.03 -4.69
CA ARG A 61 -9.38 -27.13 -4.82
C ARG A 61 -8.92 -26.76 -6.23
N SER A 62 -9.57 -27.29 -7.27
CA SER A 62 -9.26 -26.93 -8.65
C SER A 62 -9.48 -25.45 -8.93
N PHE A 63 -10.54 -24.85 -8.37
CA PHE A 63 -10.77 -23.41 -8.51
C PHE A 63 -9.67 -22.58 -7.83
N ASP A 64 -9.32 -22.94 -6.59
CA ASP A 64 -8.27 -22.29 -5.81
C ASP A 64 -6.86 -22.44 -6.44
N GLU A 65 -6.61 -23.50 -7.23
CA GLU A 65 -5.36 -23.72 -7.98
C GLU A 65 -5.34 -22.90 -9.28
N VAL A 66 -6.43 -22.89 -10.05
CA VAL A 66 -6.47 -22.25 -11.38
C VAL A 66 -6.42 -20.72 -11.30
N ILE A 67 -7.02 -20.10 -10.28
CA ILE A 67 -7.08 -18.64 -10.16
C ILE A 67 -5.67 -18.03 -9.99
N PRO A 68 -4.82 -18.47 -9.04
CA PRO A 68 -3.44 -17.99 -8.93
C PRO A 68 -2.62 -18.21 -10.20
N GLU A 69 -2.76 -19.37 -10.86
CA GLU A 69 -2.04 -19.65 -12.11
C GLU A 69 -2.36 -18.61 -13.19
N ARG A 70 -3.65 -18.32 -13.41
CA ARG A 70 -4.08 -17.30 -14.38
C ARG A 70 -3.65 -15.89 -13.97
N LEU A 71 -3.72 -15.56 -12.68
CA LEU A 71 -3.28 -14.26 -12.17
C LEU A 71 -1.78 -14.05 -12.37
N VAL A 72 -0.95 -15.06 -12.10
CA VAL A 72 0.50 -14.98 -12.30
C VAL A 72 0.82 -14.81 -13.78
N ALA A 73 0.17 -15.56 -14.67
CA ALA A 73 0.34 -15.40 -16.12
C ALA A 73 -0.04 -13.98 -16.58
N PHE A 74 -1.21 -13.48 -16.14
CA PHE A 74 -1.66 -12.13 -16.48
C PHE A 74 -0.71 -11.05 -15.93
N ASN A 75 -0.20 -11.23 -14.70
CA ASN A 75 0.75 -10.32 -14.10
C ASN A 75 2.09 -10.31 -14.86
N ALA A 76 2.58 -11.47 -15.32
CA ALA A 76 3.77 -11.52 -16.16
C ALA A 76 3.59 -10.73 -17.48
N GLU A 77 2.41 -10.82 -18.10
CA GLU A 77 2.08 -9.99 -19.27
C GLU A 77 2.05 -8.49 -18.94
N ARG A 78 1.45 -8.12 -17.80
CA ARG A 78 1.43 -6.73 -17.32
C ARG A 78 2.86 -6.22 -17.09
N ALA A 79 3.70 -6.98 -16.39
CA ALA A 79 5.09 -6.62 -16.13
C ALA A 79 5.90 -6.44 -17.43
N ALA A 80 5.67 -7.30 -18.43
CA ALA A 80 6.30 -7.16 -19.75
C ALA A 80 5.80 -5.93 -20.53
N GLU A 81 4.54 -5.52 -20.34
CA GLU A 81 4.03 -4.25 -20.88
C GLU A 81 4.63 -3.05 -20.16
N GLU A 82 4.70 -3.07 -18.84
CA GLU A 82 5.29 -2.00 -18.04
C GLU A 82 6.79 -1.81 -18.33
N ALA A 83 7.54 -2.90 -18.51
CA ALA A 83 8.93 -2.84 -18.95
C ALA A 83 9.10 -2.16 -20.33
N ARG A 84 8.05 -2.19 -21.16
CA ARG A 84 7.98 -1.47 -22.45
C ARG A 84 7.40 -0.06 -22.32
N GLY A 85 7.15 0.42 -21.10
CA GLY A 85 6.55 1.72 -20.81
C GLY A 85 5.04 1.80 -21.02
N LEU A 86 4.35 0.66 -21.19
CA LEU A 86 2.90 0.59 -21.37
C LEU A 86 2.22 0.26 -20.03
N ILE A 87 1.76 1.28 -19.31
CA ILE A 87 0.96 1.07 -18.09
C ILE A 87 -0.52 1.09 -18.46
N ARG A 88 -1.22 -0.06 -18.33
CA ARG A 88 -2.67 -0.13 -18.50
C ARG A 88 -3.38 -0.01 -17.16
N TRP A 89 -4.10 1.09 -16.99
CA TRP A 89 -4.89 1.36 -15.79
C TRP A 89 -6.25 0.66 -15.94
N LEU A 90 -6.77 0.10 -14.84
CA LEU A 90 -8.08 -0.58 -14.80
C LEU A 90 -9.24 0.36 -15.20
N ARG A 91 -8.99 1.68 -15.16
CA ARG A 91 -9.91 2.73 -15.62
C ARG A 91 -9.16 3.66 -16.56
N PRO A 92 -9.36 3.55 -17.88
CA PRO A 92 -8.67 4.36 -18.88
C PRO A 92 -8.82 5.87 -18.64
N ASP A 93 -9.98 6.30 -18.14
CA ASP A 93 -10.25 7.71 -17.83
C ASP A 93 -9.35 8.30 -16.73
N PHE A 94 -8.69 7.44 -15.94
CA PHE A 94 -7.75 7.82 -14.88
C PHE A 94 -6.30 7.53 -15.27
N GLN A 95 -6.02 7.18 -16.53
CA GLN A 95 -4.66 6.94 -16.98
C GLN A 95 -3.86 8.23 -16.87
N ASN A 96 -2.76 8.20 -16.09
CA ASN A 96 -1.77 9.27 -16.05
C ASN A 96 -0.62 8.91 -17.00
N PRO A 97 -0.66 9.32 -18.29
CA PRO A 97 0.38 8.98 -19.27
C PRO A 97 1.74 9.59 -18.91
N ASP A 98 1.78 10.62 -18.08
CA ASP A 98 3.02 11.25 -17.62
C ASP A 98 3.69 10.49 -16.44
N ALA A 99 3.00 9.54 -15.80
CA ALA A 99 3.59 8.70 -14.74
C ALA A 99 4.79 7.86 -15.23
N VAL A 100 4.81 7.50 -16.54
CA VAL A 100 5.95 6.80 -17.15
C VAL A 100 7.17 7.72 -17.28
N ARG A 101 6.96 9.04 -17.45
CA ARG A 101 8.05 10.05 -17.49
C ARG A 101 8.60 10.37 -16.11
N GLU A 102 7.78 10.26 -15.07
CA GLU A 102 8.20 10.52 -13.68
C GLU A 102 9.02 9.35 -13.07
N ARG A 103 9.01 8.18 -13.71
CA ARG A 103 9.75 6.97 -13.29
C ARG A 103 11.21 6.93 -13.78
N GLU A 104 11.83 8.09 -14.01
CA GLU A 104 13.30 8.21 -13.96
C GLU A 104 13.79 7.93 -12.52
N PRO A 105 15.02 7.41 -12.33
CA PRO A 105 15.35 6.46 -11.25
C PRO A 105 15.38 7.12 -9.86
N GLY A 106 14.21 7.21 -9.23
CA GLY A 106 14.05 7.65 -7.85
C GLY A 106 12.81 7.09 -7.17
N HIS A 107 12.11 6.12 -7.78
CA HIS A 107 10.89 5.57 -7.19
C HIS A 107 11.24 4.44 -6.20
N VAL A 108 11.07 4.76 -4.92
CA VAL A 108 11.12 3.87 -3.76
C VAL A 108 10.34 2.57 -4.01
N SER A 109 11.03 1.44 -3.81
CA SER A 109 10.43 0.12 -3.70
C SER A 109 9.47 0.13 -2.50
N PHE A 110 8.21 -0.22 -2.72
CA PHE A 110 7.30 -0.54 -1.64
C PHE A 110 7.61 -1.98 -1.21
N ASP A 111 8.52 -2.10 -0.26
CA ASP A 111 8.98 -3.37 0.29
C ASP A 111 7.87 -3.95 1.17
N SER A 112 7.07 -4.86 0.59
CA SER A 112 6.06 -5.63 1.31
C SER A 112 6.53 -7.07 1.55
N ASP A 113 7.81 -7.25 1.86
CA ASP A 113 8.36 -8.47 2.46
C ASP A 113 9.01 -8.11 3.81
N ARG A 114 8.18 -7.89 4.83
CA ARG A 114 8.61 -8.05 6.23
C ARG A 114 8.00 -9.33 6.76
N ASP A 115 8.59 -10.45 6.39
CA ASP A 115 8.54 -11.66 7.20
C ASP A 115 9.94 -12.04 7.69
N ALA A 116 9.95 -12.44 8.96
CA ALA A 116 10.99 -13.05 9.79
C ALA A 116 12.45 -13.06 9.28
N GLY A 117 13.31 -12.31 9.97
CA GLY A 117 14.76 -12.43 9.88
C GLY A 117 15.42 -12.03 11.19
N GLU A 118 15.68 -13.04 12.00
CA GLU A 118 16.43 -13.10 13.25
C GLU A 118 17.48 -12.00 13.51
N ALA A 119 17.53 -11.61 14.78
CA ALA A 119 18.55 -10.78 15.38
C ALA A 119 19.96 -11.23 15.00
N SER A 120 20.72 -10.32 14.38
CA SER A 120 22.18 -10.36 14.45
C SER A 120 22.65 -8.99 14.87
N GLU A 121 23.07 -8.92 16.13
CA GLU A 121 23.88 -7.85 16.70
C GLU A 121 25.03 -7.54 15.75
N THR A 122 24.96 -6.38 15.11
CA THR A 122 26.13 -5.77 14.49
C THR A 122 25.99 -4.27 14.68
N ASP A 123 26.80 -3.76 15.59
CA ASP A 123 27.13 -2.33 15.73
C ASP A 123 27.32 -1.72 14.34
N PRO A 124 26.53 -0.71 13.91
CA PRO A 124 26.89 0.12 12.80
C PRO A 124 27.52 1.39 13.36
N GLU A 125 28.84 1.37 13.35
CA GLU A 125 29.71 2.53 13.28
C GLU A 125 29.11 3.59 12.34
N LEU A 126 29.08 4.83 12.86
CA LEU A 126 28.57 6.05 12.25
C LEU A 126 29.00 6.21 10.77
N ALA A 127 28.18 5.76 9.83
CA ALA A 127 28.30 6.12 8.43
C ALA A 127 27.74 7.53 8.24
N ALA A 128 28.63 8.53 8.33
CA ALA A 128 28.30 9.92 8.04
C ALA A 128 27.85 10.07 6.58
N ALA A 129 26.54 10.27 6.37
CA ALA A 129 25.98 10.67 5.09
C ALA A 129 26.59 12.02 4.62
N PRO A 130 26.74 12.24 3.30
CA PRO A 130 27.40 13.44 2.77
C PRO A 130 26.71 14.72 3.25
N ALA A 131 27.52 15.69 3.66
CA ALA A 131 27.07 16.97 4.17
C ALA A 131 26.45 17.82 3.05
N THR A 132 25.12 17.76 2.92
CA THR A 132 24.34 18.77 2.19
C THR A 132 24.68 20.15 2.74
N LYS A 133 24.95 21.12 1.86
CA LYS A 133 25.26 22.51 2.26
C LYS A 133 24.14 23.03 3.17
N PRO A 134 24.48 23.62 4.33
CA PRO A 134 23.46 24.05 5.29
C PRO A 134 22.62 25.17 4.69
N GLN A 135 21.30 25.03 4.79
CA GLN A 135 20.34 25.97 4.22
C GLN A 135 20.13 27.19 5.14
N PRO A 136 19.85 28.39 4.61
CA PRO A 136 19.54 29.55 5.44
C PRO A 136 18.20 29.37 6.16
N TRP A 137 18.13 29.69 7.46
CA TRP A 137 16.89 29.57 8.23
C TRP A 137 15.81 30.57 7.73
N PRO A 138 14.61 30.11 7.34
CA PRO A 138 13.55 30.99 6.89
C PRO A 138 13.04 31.93 7.99
N LYS A 139 12.58 33.14 7.62
CA LYS A 139 12.05 34.12 8.59
C LYS A 139 10.57 33.88 8.89
N ASP A 140 9.80 33.40 7.92
CA ASP A 140 8.38 33.12 8.04
C ASP A 140 8.11 31.83 8.81
N ALA A 141 7.03 31.79 9.60
CA ALA A 141 6.70 30.62 10.43
C ALA A 141 6.26 29.41 9.59
N VAL A 142 5.52 29.62 8.51
CA VAL A 142 5.07 28.54 7.62
C VAL A 142 6.27 27.96 6.86
N ASP A 143 7.17 28.83 6.40
CA ASP A 143 8.39 28.39 5.72
C ASP A 143 9.36 27.66 6.66
N GLN A 144 9.40 28.02 7.95
CA GLN A 144 10.17 27.28 8.97
C GLN A 144 9.65 25.85 9.13
N VAL A 145 8.33 25.65 9.17
CA VAL A 145 7.73 24.32 9.28
C VAL A 145 8.02 23.49 8.03
N ARG A 146 7.83 24.09 6.85
CA ARG A 146 8.10 23.42 5.58
C ARG A 146 9.57 22.99 5.46
N ALA A 147 10.50 23.90 5.77
CA ALA A 147 11.92 23.61 5.68
C ALA A 147 12.36 22.48 6.64
N VAL A 148 11.82 22.44 7.86
CA VAL A 148 12.10 21.35 8.80
C VAL A 148 11.51 20.02 8.30
N ALA A 149 10.28 20.03 7.79
CA ALA A 149 9.64 18.83 7.25
C ALA A 149 10.38 18.27 6.01
N GLU A 150 10.86 19.14 5.12
CA GLU A 150 11.65 18.74 3.95
C GLU A 150 12.98 18.09 4.35
N VAL A 151 13.66 18.60 5.38
CA VAL A 151 14.92 18.02 5.85
C VAL A 151 14.72 16.64 6.50
N ILE A 152 13.61 16.45 7.24
CA ILE A 152 13.25 15.15 7.81
C ILE A 152 12.89 14.17 6.69
N ALA A 153 12.01 14.56 5.76
CA ALA A 153 11.57 13.71 4.65
C ALA A 153 12.70 13.34 3.67
N ALA A 154 13.71 14.19 3.52
CA ALA A 154 14.87 13.93 2.68
C ALA A 154 15.93 13.04 3.36
N SER A 155 15.79 12.74 4.65
CA SER A 155 16.77 11.94 5.38
C SER A 155 16.37 10.47 5.44
N PRO A 156 17.24 9.55 4.97
CA PRO A 156 16.97 8.11 5.07
C PRO A 156 17.26 7.53 6.46
N VAL A 157 17.71 8.35 7.42
CA VAL A 157 18.11 7.94 8.78
C VAL A 157 17.44 8.90 9.78
N PRO A 158 16.99 8.43 10.96
CA PRO A 158 16.44 9.30 11.99
C PRO A 158 17.39 10.45 12.35
N LEU A 159 16.88 11.68 12.31
CA LEU A 159 17.67 12.88 12.61
C LEU A 159 17.47 13.32 14.05
N SER A 160 18.55 13.38 14.83
CA SER A 160 18.52 14.04 16.14
C SER A 160 18.34 15.55 16.00
N ILE A 161 17.90 16.21 17.07
CA ILE A 161 17.70 17.67 17.10
C ILE A 161 19.00 18.42 16.71
N ASP A 162 20.15 17.93 17.17
CA ASP A 162 21.45 18.54 16.85
C ASP A 162 21.87 18.30 15.40
N ALA A 163 21.62 17.10 14.87
CA ALA A 163 21.86 16.79 13.46
C ALA A 163 20.97 17.64 12.54
N LEU A 164 19.71 17.85 12.92
CA LEU A 164 18.77 18.71 12.23
C LEU A 164 19.20 20.19 12.31
N ALA A 165 19.65 20.65 13.48
CA ALA A 165 20.18 22.01 13.65
C ALA A 165 21.46 22.25 12.83
N ALA A 166 22.27 21.22 12.56
CA ALA A 166 23.44 21.34 11.69
C ALA A 166 23.09 21.54 10.21
N ARG A 167 21.85 21.23 9.79
CA ARG A 167 21.36 21.42 8.41
C ARG A 167 20.95 22.88 8.11
N PHE A 168 20.87 23.74 9.13
CA PHE A 168 20.44 25.12 8.99
C PHE A 168 21.47 26.15 9.48
N THR A 169 21.51 27.31 8.82
CA THR A 169 22.35 28.45 9.19
C THR A 169 21.51 29.72 9.37
N ALA A 170 21.64 30.38 10.53
CA ALA A 170 21.14 31.73 10.74
C ALA A 170 21.73 32.38 11.99
N ARG A 171 21.67 33.71 12.04
CA ARG A 171 21.97 34.51 13.23
C ARG A 171 20.73 34.57 14.14
N GLY A 172 20.90 34.26 15.43
CA GLY A 172 19.86 34.43 16.45
C GLY A 172 19.43 33.11 17.12
N PRO A 173 18.50 33.16 18.09
CA PRO A 173 18.11 32.02 18.94
C PRO A 173 17.10 31.08 18.25
N TRP A 174 17.21 30.87 16.94
CA TRP A 174 16.26 30.08 16.17
C TRP A 174 16.24 28.60 16.57
N LYS A 175 17.38 28.04 17.03
CA LYS A 175 17.49 26.67 17.54
C LYS A 175 16.50 26.36 18.66
N LYS A 176 16.12 27.36 19.48
CA LYS A 176 15.13 27.20 20.56
C LYS A 176 13.71 26.96 20.05
N ARG A 177 13.43 27.28 18.78
CA ARG A 177 12.11 27.06 18.16
C ARG A 177 11.97 25.65 17.61
N LEU A 178 13.07 24.95 17.37
CA LEU A 178 13.10 23.64 16.72
C LEU A 178 12.28 22.58 17.48
N PRO A 179 12.39 22.43 18.82
CA PRO A 179 11.60 21.44 19.55
C PRO A 179 10.09 21.63 19.38
N ARG A 180 9.61 22.88 19.50
CA ARG A 180 8.19 23.21 19.34
C ARG A 180 7.67 22.96 17.92
N LEU A 181 8.51 23.16 16.90
CA LEU A 181 8.13 22.86 15.51
C LEU A 181 8.06 21.35 15.26
N LEU A 182 8.97 20.58 15.87
CA LEU A 182 8.96 19.12 15.79
C LEU A 182 7.73 18.53 16.48
N GLU A 183 7.40 18.99 17.69
CA GLU A 183 6.17 18.60 18.39
C GLU A 183 4.93 18.83 17.51
N MET A 184 4.86 19.97 16.82
CA MET A 184 3.75 20.29 15.92
C MET A 184 3.73 19.38 14.67
N LEU A 185 4.89 19.06 14.10
CA LEU A 185 4.99 18.16 12.95
C LEU A 185 4.61 16.72 13.32
N VAL A 186 4.98 16.26 14.51
CA VAL A 186 4.55 14.97 15.07
C VAL A 186 3.05 14.95 15.28
N ALA A 187 2.48 15.99 15.89
CA ALA A 187 1.03 16.10 16.09
C ALA A 187 0.24 16.11 14.77
N LEU A 188 0.83 16.63 13.68
CA LEU A 188 0.24 16.65 12.34
C LEU A 188 0.50 15.35 11.54
N GLY A 189 1.24 14.39 12.10
CA GLY A 189 1.62 13.14 11.43
C GLY A 189 2.61 13.34 10.27
N ARG A 190 3.31 14.47 10.24
CA ARG A 190 4.32 14.83 9.22
C ARG A 190 5.75 14.48 9.64
N ALA A 191 5.94 14.08 10.89
CA ALA A 191 7.17 13.51 11.42
C ALA A 191 6.80 12.45 12.49
N GLN A 192 7.68 11.49 12.74
CA GLN A 192 7.58 10.48 13.79
C GLN A 192 8.86 10.47 14.61
N GLU A 193 8.73 10.37 15.92
CA GLU A 193 9.86 10.17 16.82
C GLU A 193 10.19 8.68 16.89
N GLN A 194 11.40 8.30 16.48
CA GLN A 194 11.92 6.93 16.53
C GLN A 194 13.31 6.95 17.18
N ASP A 195 13.48 6.22 18.30
CA ASP A 195 14.75 6.05 19.02
C ASP A 195 15.54 7.36 19.29
N GLY A 196 14.83 8.46 19.59
CA GLY A 196 15.43 9.78 19.87
C GLY A 196 15.80 10.60 18.63
N GLY A 197 15.44 10.14 17.43
CA GLY A 197 15.50 10.86 16.16
C GLY A 197 14.12 11.10 15.56
N TYR A 198 14.04 12.00 14.58
CA TYR A 198 12.84 12.32 13.83
C TYR A 198 12.93 11.79 12.39
N VAL A 199 11.88 11.10 11.95
CA VAL A 199 11.68 10.49 10.62
C VAL A 199 10.41 11.02 9.98
#